data_AF-A0A9Q1C7A9-F1
#
_entry.id   AF-A0A9Q1C7A9-F1
#
_cell.length_a   1.000
_cell.length_b   1.000
_cell.length_c   1.000
_cell.angle_alpha   90.00
_cell.angle_beta   90.00
_cell.angle_gamma   90.00
#
_symmetry.space_group_name_H-M   'P 1'
#
loop_
_entity.id
_entity.type
_entity.pdbx_description
1 polymer ?
#
loop_
_entity_poly.entity_id
_entity_poly.type
_entity_poly.pdbx_seq_one_letter_code
_entity_poly.pdbx_strand_id
1 'polypeptide(L)'
;MKARGYLLFTIVVCLSSYDVCWAGSSWFHFGDWGPSHWVREICHWLGWCSQVCYDDLGCFENTLECHKPFFPPMPPDEILTTFNMISNDDRQFSPPIMRSEVERVFDFGFNDSIGVVMIFHGWGESHLKKWVSDLSNALLNRTNTNIIVVDWYEGSDELNYLKAVQNTRVVGREVALFIKSLSEQSSISLSRFHLIGHSLGAHVAGYTGAYLSGIGRITDYISFICTALDAAGPAFEGTGPECRLDESDALFVDAIHTDAPPNGEGVGISQRIGHCDFYPNGGHDQPSCHFWQLTCNHARSYEYFIESLVFPGCSFTSILCPNETSFSEGTCPSCDENEGGCPSMGYYASENQANGKFYLRTHRKRPFCVKRHQSLKKT
;
A
#
# COMPACT_ATOMS: atom_id res chain seq x y z
N MET A 1 -26.39 36.67 -30.05
CA MET A 1 -26.82 35.48 -29.27
C MET A 1 -25.61 34.65 -28.89
N LYS A 2 -25.69 33.99 -27.73
CA LYS A 2 -24.66 33.27 -26.94
C LYS A 2 -23.72 34.17 -26.13
N ALA A 3 -24.19 34.52 -24.93
CA ALA A 3 -23.36 34.98 -23.83
C ALA A 3 -22.63 33.77 -23.21
N ARG A 4 -21.35 33.97 -22.88
CA ARG A 4 -20.51 33.07 -22.09
C ARG A 4 -20.89 33.24 -20.61
N GLY A 5 -21.18 32.15 -19.92
CA GLY A 5 -21.29 32.13 -18.46
C GLY A 5 -19.89 32.18 -17.84
N TYR A 6 -19.65 33.15 -16.96
CA TYR A 6 -18.48 33.17 -16.09
C TYR A 6 -18.77 32.31 -14.85
N LEU A 7 -17.92 31.32 -14.59
CA LEU A 7 -17.86 30.63 -13.29
C LEU A 7 -17.40 31.66 -12.26
N LEU A 8 -18.26 32.04 -11.31
CA LEU A 8 -17.82 32.80 -10.14
C LEU A 8 -17.10 31.85 -9.18
N PHE A 9 -15.81 32.08 -8.95
CA PHE A 9 -15.09 31.50 -7.82
C PHE A 9 -15.60 32.16 -6.53
N THR A 10 -16.26 31.40 -5.67
CA THR A 10 -16.62 31.87 -4.31
C THR A 10 -15.38 31.78 -3.43
N ILE A 11 -14.76 32.91 -3.11
CA ILE A 11 -13.66 33.00 -2.15
C ILE A 11 -14.26 32.89 -0.75
N VAL A 12 -13.89 31.86 0.00
CA VAL A 12 -14.23 31.74 1.43
C VAL A 12 -13.10 32.38 2.25
N VAL A 13 -13.41 33.47 2.96
CA VAL A 13 -12.48 34.14 3.87
C VAL A 13 -12.93 33.88 5.30
N CYS A 14 -12.03 33.29 6.10
CA CYS A 14 -12.27 33.00 7.51
C CYS A 14 -11.41 33.91 8.38
N LEU A 15 -12.06 34.70 9.24
CA LEU A 15 -11.37 35.55 10.22
C LEU A 15 -11.29 34.82 11.56
N SER A 16 -10.07 34.43 11.96
CA SER A 16 -9.82 33.65 13.17
C SER A 16 -10.26 34.32 14.48
N SER A 17 -10.55 35.62 14.45
CA SER A 17 -10.86 36.41 15.65
C SER A 17 -12.34 36.47 16.01
N TYR A 18 -13.25 35.98 15.14
CA TYR A 18 -14.69 36.25 15.28
C TYR A 18 -15.61 35.06 15.03
N ASP A 19 -15.10 33.87 14.76
CA ASP A 19 -15.92 32.68 14.48
C ASP A 19 -16.94 32.93 13.33
N VAL A 20 -16.51 33.63 12.27
CA VAL A 20 -17.33 33.90 11.08
C VAL A 20 -16.56 33.68 9.80
N CYS A 21 -17.15 32.96 8.83
CA CYS A 21 -16.66 32.94 7.44
C CYS A 21 -17.69 33.56 6.49
N TRP A 22 -17.16 34.22 5.46
CA TRP A 22 -17.94 34.84 4.39
C TRP A 22 -17.90 33.94 3.15
N ALA A 23 -19.06 33.55 2.63
CA ALA A 23 -19.18 32.80 1.39
C ALA A 23 -20.22 33.45 0.46
N GLY A 24 -19.77 34.24 -0.50
CA GLY A 24 -20.52 34.68 -1.69
C GLY A 24 -21.71 35.62 -1.49
N SER A 25 -22.32 35.66 -0.30
CA SER A 25 -23.44 36.54 0.05
C SER A 25 -23.90 36.46 1.52
N SER A 26 -23.39 35.51 2.33
CA SER A 26 -23.84 35.30 3.71
C SER A 26 -22.69 35.09 4.70
N TRP A 27 -22.92 35.49 5.94
CA TRP A 27 -22.04 35.25 7.09
C TRP A 27 -22.56 34.06 7.90
N PHE A 28 -21.69 33.10 8.21
CA PHE A 28 -22.02 31.91 9.00
C PHE A 28 -21.33 31.98 10.36
N HIS A 29 -22.08 31.78 11.45
CA HIS A 29 -21.52 31.69 12.81
C HIS A 29 -21.15 30.24 13.14
N PHE A 30 -19.93 30.04 13.63
CA PHE A 30 -19.48 28.77 14.16
C PHE A 30 -19.92 28.66 15.61
N GLY A 31 -20.79 27.69 15.94
CA GLY A 31 -21.08 27.35 17.33
C GLY A 31 -19.85 26.82 18.08
N ASP A 32 -20.06 26.09 19.18
CA ASP A 32 -19.03 25.63 20.14
C ASP A 32 -17.87 24.76 19.59
N TRP A 33 -17.85 24.46 18.28
CA TRP A 33 -16.93 23.52 17.63
C TRP A 33 -15.71 24.19 16.97
N GLY A 34 -15.62 25.53 17.00
CA GLY A 34 -14.47 26.31 16.53
C GLY A 34 -14.22 26.30 15.00
N PRO A 35 -13.33 27.16 14.48
CA PRO A 35 -13.14 27.35 13.04
C PRO A 35 -12.62 26.13 12.27
N SER A 36 -11.80 25.28 12.91
CA SER A 36 -11.19 24.09 12.28
C SER A 36 -12.23 23.03 11.91
N HIS A 37 -13.20 22.79 12.79
CA HIS A 37 -14.30 21.85 12.55
C HIS A 37 -15.12 22.27 11.33
N TRP A 38 -15.50 23.55 11.24
CA TRP A 38 -16.34 24.00 10.13
C TRP A 38 -15.60 24.13 8.80
N VAL A 39 -14.31 24.44 8.81
CA VAL A 39 -13.48 24.35 7.59
C VAL A 39 -13.49 22.91 7.07
N ARG A 40 -13.33 21.90 7.95
CA ARG A 40 -13.43 20.48 7.58
C ARG A 40 -14.79 20.14 6.95
N GLU A 41 -15.89 20.51 7.60
CA GLU A 41 -17.24 20.23 7.09
C GLU A 41 -17.51 20.90 5.74
N ILE A 42 -17.08 22.16 5.57
CA ILE A 42 -17.23 22.90 4.30
C ILE A 42 -16.37 22.27 3.20
N CYS A 43 -15.16 21.81 3.50
CA CYS A 43 -14.28 21.13 2.54
C CYS A 43 -14.92 19.86 1.98
N HIS A 44 -15.53 19.05 2.84
CA HIS A 44 -16.24 17.83 2.44
C HIS A 44 -17.51 18.14 1.66
N TRP A 45 -18.24 19.19 2.03
CA TRP A 45 -19.48 19.58 1.35
C TRP A 45 -19.24 20.20 -0.03
N LEU A 46 -18.24 21.07 -0.16
CA LEU A 46 -17.89 21.70 -1.43
C LEU A 46 -17.07 20.79 -2.36
N GLY A 47 -16.52 19.69 -1.81
CA GLY A 47 -15.62 18.80 -2.53
C GLY A 47 -14.40 19.55 -3.05
N TRP A 48 -13.88 20.55 -2.33
CA TRP A 48 -12.64 21.24 -2.69
C TRP A 48 -12.05 21.98 -1.50
N CYS A 49 -10.78 21.67 -1.18
CA CYS A 49 -9.96 22.45 -0.26
C CYS A 49 -8.47 22.27 -0.54
N SER A 50 -7.68 23.32 -0.32
CA SER A 50 -6.22 23.29 -0.46
C SER A 50 -5.53 22.40 0.58
N GLN A 51 -6.14 22.23 1.75
CA GLN A 51 -5.72 21.28 2.78
C GLN A 51 -6.90 20.90 3.69
N VAL A 52 -6.79 19.75 4.34
CA VAL A 52 -7.66 19.35 5.45
C VAL A 52 -6.79 18.83 6.59
N CYS A 53 -7.14 19.11 7.85
CA CYS A 53 -6.33 18.72 9.01
C CYS A 53 -7.15 17.89 10.00
N TYR A 54 -6.51 16.87 10.57
CA TYR A 54 -7.11 16.00 11.58
C TYR A 54 -6.17 15.91 12.78
N ASP A 55 -6.53 16.59 13.86
CA ASP A 55 -5.88 16.55 15.19
C ASP A 55 -4.37 16.19 15.16
N ASP A 56 -4.02 14.99 15.63
CA ASP A 56 -2.65 14.52 15.77
C ASP A 56 -2.06 13.91 14.49
N LEU A 57 -2.85 13.74 13.43
CA LEU A 57 -2.38 13.36 12.09
C LEU A 57 -1.85 14.56 11.28
N GLY A 58 -2.09 15.78 11.76
CA GLY A 58 -1.70 17.01 11.07
C GLY A 58 -2.52 17.27 9.80
N CYS A 59 -1.93 17.96 8.83
CA CYS A 59 -2.61 18.45 7.63
C CYS A 59 -2.27 17.66 6.36
N PHE A 60 -3.27 17.44 5.52
CA PHE A 60 -3.20 16.80 4.22
C PHE A 60 -3.41 17.85 3.15
N GLU A 61 -2.32 18.30 2.55
CA GLU A 61 -2.36 19.29 1.48
C GLU A 61 -2.77 18.67 0.14
N ASN A 62 -3.62 19.36 -0.60
CA ASN A 62 -4.04 19.00 -1.95
C ASN A 62 -3.40 19.92 -3.01
N THR A 63 -2.21 20.43 -2.69
CA THR A 63 -1.41 21.33 -3.53
C THR A 63 -0.73 20.61 -4.68
N LEU A 64 -0.45 19.31 -4.51
CA LEU A 64 0.12 18.44 -5.55
C LEU A 64 -0.97 17.96 -6.52
N GLU A 65 -0.64 17.90 -7.82
CA GLU A 65 -1.57 17.48 -8.87
C GLU A 65 -2.10 16.05 -8.66
N CYS A 66 -1.30 15.17 -8.04
CA CYS A 66 -1.68 13.82 -7.69
C CYS A 66 -2.66 13.74 -6.51
N HIS A 67 -2.71 14.75 -5.64
CA HIS A 67 -3.61 14.80 -4.49
C HIS A 67 -5.03 15.27 -4.82
N LYS A 68 -5.36 15.30 -6.13
CA LYS A 68 -6.69 15.54 -6.72
C LYS A 68 -7.57 16.46 -5.86
N PRO A 69 -7.50 17.79 -6.05
CA PRO A 69 -8.03 18.78 -5.10
C PRO A 69 -9.54 18.72 -4.85
N PHE A 70 -10.28 17.93 -5.63
CA PHE A 70 -11.73 17.80 -5.53
C PHE A 70 -12.21 16.70 -4.57
N PHE A 71 -11.30 15.91 -3.98
CA PHE A 71 -11.66 14.82 -3.08
C PHE A 71 -10.75 14.83 -1.85
N PRO A 72 -10.90 15.79 -0.91
CA PRO A 72 -10.11 15.74 0.31
C PRO A 72 -10.30 14.37 1.00
N PRO A 73 -9.27 13.78 1.64
CA PRO A 73 -9.43 12.51 2.35
C PRO A 73 -10.53 12.60 3.40
N MET A 74 -11.09 11.46 3.80
CA MET A 74 -12.08 11.36 4.89
C MET A 74 -11.45 11.57 6.26
N PRO A 75 -12.21 12.03 7.26
CA PRO A 75 -11.70 12.11 8.61
C PRO A 75 -11.48 10.68 9.19
N PRO A 76 -10.53 10.49 10.13
CA PRO A 76 -10.16 9.16 10.63
C PRO A 76 -11.30 8.38 11.28
N ASP A 77 -12.26 9.08 11.91
CA ASP A 77 -13.46 8.51 12.53
C ASP A 77 -14.50 8.02 11.52
N GLU A 78 -14.40 8.40 10.25
CA GLU A 78 -15.19 7.81 9.17
C GLU A 78 -14.44 6.69 8.44
N ILE A 79 -13.11 6.82 8.27
CA ILE A 79 -12.28 5.76 7.67
C ILE A 79 -12.24 4.51 8.56
N LEU A 80 -12.33 4.71 9.89
CA LEU A 80 -12.36 3.65 10.90
C LEU A 80 -11.23 2.63 10.71
N THR A 81 -9.99 3.12 10.65
CA THR A 81 -8.81 2.24 10.57
C THR A 81 -8.65 1.44 11.86
N THR A 82 -8.61 0.12 11.74
CA THR A 82 -8.43 -0.80 12.87
C THR A 82 -7.27 -1.75 12.64
N PHE A 83 -6.70 -2.24 13.75
CA PHE A 83 -5.56 -3.14 13.77
C PHE A 83 -6.01 -4.48 14.34
N ASN A 84 -6.02 -5.51 13.51
CA ASN A 84 -6.52 -6.84 13.88
C ASN A 84 -5.34 -7.79 13.99
N MET A 85 -5.03 -8.22 15.22
CA MET A 85 -3.89 -9.08 15.49
C MET A 85 -4.25 -10.55 15.24
N ILE A 86 -3.29 -11.32 14.75
CA ILE A 86 -3.35 -12.79 14.75
C ILE A 86 -2.00 -13.34 15.22
N SER A 87 -2.04 -14.35 16.08
CA SER A 87 -0.85 -14.94 16.69
C SER A 87 -0.74 -16.43 16.40
N ASN A 88 0.39 -17.02 16.76
CA ASN A 88 0.57 -18.47 16.64
C ASN A 88 -0.30 -19.26 17.62
N ASP A 89 -0.59 -18.66 18.78
CA ASP A 89 -1.36 -19.27 19.86
C ASP A 89 -2.87 -19.25 19.57
N ASP A 90 -3.36 -18.16 18.95
CA ASP A 90 -4.74 -18.03 18.48
C ASP A 90 -4.76 -17.61 17.01
N ARG A 91 -5.20 -18.55 16.15
CA ARG A 91 -5.31 -18.37 14.69
C ARG A 91 -6.58 -17.63 14.28
N GLN A 92 -7.24 -16.96 15.21
CA GLN A 92 -8.35 -16.05 14.96
C GLN A 92 -7.87 -14.61 15.04
N PHE A 93 -8.51 -13.73 14.27
CA PHE A 93 -8.28 -12.30 14.40
C PHE A 93 -8.80 -11.83 15.76
N SER A 94 -8.02 -10.97 16.42
CA SER A 94 -8.48 -10.23 17.59
C SER A 94 -9.72 -9.41 17.25
N PRO A 95 -10.53 -9.01 18.24
CA PRO A 95 -11.42 -7.88 18.08
C PRO A 95 -10.66 -6.64 17.55
N PRO A 96 -11.33 -5.71 16.87
CA PRO A 96 -10.70 -4.51 16.35
C PRO A 96 -9.99 -3.72 17.47
N ILE A 97 -8.74 -3.35 17.21
CA ILE A 97 -7.93 -2.48 18.07
C ILE A 97 -7.85 -1.12 17.39
N MET A 98 -8.20 -0.07 18.13
CA MET A 98 -8.07 1.31 17.63
C MET A 98 -6.64 1.81 17.80
N ARG A 99 -6.22 2.81 17.01
CA ARG A 99 -4.88 3.42 17.15
C ARG A 99 -4.59 3.91 18.57
N SER A 100 -5.61 4.44 19.25
CA SER A 100 -5.53 4.94 20.62
C SER A 100 -5.35 3.86 21.68
N GLU A 101 -5.51 2.59 21.33
CA GLU A 101 -5.49 1.44 22.23
C GLU A 101 -4.38 0.45 21.85
N VAL A 102 -3.23 0.97 21.37
CA VAL A 102 -2.12 0.16 20.86
C VAL A 102 -1.63 -0.90 21.84
N GLU A 103 -1.72 -0.66 23.14
CA GLU A 103 -1.37 -1.60 24.20
C GLU A 103 -2.20 -2.90 24.18
N ARG A 104 -3.40 -2.87 23.60
CA ARG A 104 -4.27 -4.05 23.51
C ARG A 104 -3.67 -5.16 22.64
N VAL A 105 -2.66 -4.89 21.81
CA VAL A 105 -1.95 -5.95 21.08
C VAL A 105 -1.33 -6.98 22.03
N PHE A 106 -0.87 -6.56 23.22
CA PHE A 106 -0.28 -7.47 24.20
C PHE A 106 -1.31 -8.44 24.79
N ASP A 107 -2.58 -8.02 24.87
CA ASP A 107 -3.68 -8.89 25.33
C ASP A 107 -3.94 -10.04 24.35
N PHE A 108 -3.49 -9.92 23.10
CA PHE A 108 -3.67 -10.92 22.03
C PHE A 108 -2.37 -11.64 21.64
N GLY A 109 -1.40 -11.67 22.55
CA GLY A 109 -0.19 -12.48 22.42
C GLY A 109 0.94 -11.83 21.63
N PHE A 110 0.96 -10.49 21.56
CA PHE A 110 2.08 -9.78 20.95
C PHE A 110 3.38 -10.05 21.69
N ASN A 111 4.42 -10.43 20.94
CA ASN A 111 5.75 -10.70 21.45
C ASN A 111 6.73 -9.67 20.88
N ASP A 112 7.24 -8.79 21.73
CA ASP A 112 8.13 -7.69 21.33
C ASP A 112 9.56 -8.14 20.95
N SER A 113 9.91 -9.39 21.21
CA SER A 113 11.21 -9.98 20.88
C SER A 113 11.29 -10.49 19.43
N ILE A 114 10.17 -10.54 18.71
CA ILE A 114 10.08 -11.03 17.32
C ILE A 114 9.60 -9.94 16.35
N GLY A 115 9.69 -10.22 15.04
CA GLY A 115 9.28 -9.28 14.00
C GLY A 115 7.77 -9.02 13.97
N VAL A 116 7.36 -8.00 13.21
CA VAL A 116 5.95 -7.69 12.93
C VAL A 116 5.76 -7.64 11.42
N VAL A 117 4.79 -8.39 10.92
CA VAL A 117 4.30 -8.25 9.55
C VAL A 117 2.95 -7.54 9.60
N MET A 118 2.84 -6.43 8.88
CA MET A 118 1.57 -5.71 8.72
C MET A 118 1.01 -5.95 7.32
N ILE A 119 -0.28 -6.29 7.22
CA ILE A 119 -0.95 -6.62 5.95
C ILE A 119 -1.99 -5.55 5.64
N PHE A 120 -1.95 -5.01 4.42
CA PHE A 120 -2.86 -3.95 3.94
C PHE A 120 -3.65 -4.44 2.73
N HIS A 121 -4.98 -4.39 2.82
CA HIS A 121 -5.88 -4.72 1.72
C HIS A 121 -6.12 -3.54 0.77
N GLY A 122 -6.78 -3.84 -0.36
CA GLY A 122 -7.09 -2.89 -1.42
C GLY A 122 -8.47 -2.23 -1.35
N TRP A 123 -8.87 -1.63 -2.48
CA TRP A 123 -10.18 -0.99 -2.70
C TRP A 123 -11.34 -2.01 -2.63
N GLY A 124 -12.41 -1.69 -1.90
CA GLY A 124 -13.57 -2.58 -1.72
C GLY A 124 -13.24 -3.91 -1.02
N GLU A 125 -12.14 -3.94 -0.27
CA GLU A 125 -11.67 -5.11 0.47
C GLU A 125 -11.62 -4.87 1.98
N SER A 126 -11.50 -5.93 2.75
CA SER A 126 -11.36 -5.87 4.21
C SER A 126 -10.49 -7.01 4.71
N HIS A 127 -10.16 -6.99 6.00
CA HIS A 127 -9.44 -8.10 6.66
C HIS A 127 -10.12 -9.48 6.50
N LEU A 128 -11.43 -9.51 6.19
CA LEU A 128 -12.21 -10.74 6.01
C LEU A 128 -11.98 -11.44 4.67
N LYS A 129 -11.20 -10.85 3.74
CA LYS A 129 -10.88 -11.51 2.48
C LYS A 129 -10.07 -12.77 2.74
N LYS A 130 -10.40 -13.84 2.02
CA LYS A 130 -9.76 -15.15 2.17
C LYS A 130 -8.23 -15.07 2.00
N TRP A 131 -7.75 -14.26 1.06
CA TRP A 131 -6.32 -14.13 0.79
C TRP A 131 -5.54 -13.55 1.99
N VAL A 132 -6.17 -12.67 2.78
CA VAL A 132 -5.57 -12.11 3.99
C VAL A 132 -5.37 -13.21 5.03
N SER A 133 -6.40 -14.03 5.27
CA SER A 133 -6.28 -15.18 6.19
C SER A 133 -5.29 -16.23 5.67
N ASP A 134 -5.27 -16.52 4.37
CA ASP A 134 -4.32 -17.45 3.76
C ASP A 134 -2.87 -16.95 3.91
N LEU A 135 -2.63 -15.65 3.70
CA LEU A 135 -1.32 -15.02 3.87
C LEU A 135 -0.88 -15.03 5.33
N SER A 136 -1.75 -14.61 6.26
CA SER A 136 -1.45 -14.63 7.70
C SER A 136 -1.08 -16.04 8.15
N ASN A 137 -1.84 -17.06 7.73
CA ASN A 137 -1.55 -18.44 8.07
C ASN A 137 -0.24 -18.95 7.45
N ALA A 138 0.03 -18.61 6.18
CA ALA A 138 1.29 -18.96 5.52
C ALA A 138 2.50 -18.36 6.25
N LEU A 139 2.41 -17.09 6.65
CA LEU A 139 3.44 -16.39 7.41
C LEU A 139 3.67 -17.01 8.79
N LEU A 140 2.61 -17.26 9.56
CA LEU A 140 2.71 -17.89 10.89
C LEU A 140 3.28 -19.32 10.83
N ASN A 141 2.98 -20.05 9.76
CA ASN A 141 3.51 -21.40 9.56
C ASN A 141 4.99 -21.40 9.16
N ARG A 142 5.46 -20.32 8.53
CA ARG A 142 6.81 -20.23 7.97
C ARG A 142 7.78 -19.45 8.84
N THR A 143 7.28 -18.50 9.62
CA THR A 143 8.07 -17.51 10.34
C THR A 143 7.50 -17.30 11.74
N ASN A 144 8.38 -17.01 12.69
CA ASN A 144 7.97 -16.60 14.02
C ASN A 144 7.85 -15.07 14.05
N THR A 145 6.67 -14.56 13.73
CA THR A 145 6.38 -13.13 13.63
C THR A 145 5.01 -12.83 14.25
N ASN A 146 4.86 -11.62 14.77
CA ASN A 146 3.54 -11.05 15.01
C ASN A 146 2.93 -10.70 13.65
N ILE A 147 1.61 -10.84 13.52
CA ILE A 147 0.88 -10.40 12.33
C ILE A 147 -0.23 -9.44 12.76
N ILE A 148 -0.27 -8.28 12.09
CA ILE A 148 -1.30 -7.27 12.29
C ILE A 148 -1.93 -6.95 10.93
N VAL A 149 -3.22 -7.20 10.78
CA VAL A 149 -3.96 -6.80 9.59
C VAL A 149 -4.55 -5.42 9.81
N VAL A 150 -4.22 -4.49 8.92
CA VAL A 150 -4.77 -3.14 8.92
C VAL A 150 -6.06 -3.17 8.11
N ASP A 151 -7.18 -3.02 8.81
CA ASP A 151 -8.50 -2.97 8.18
C ASP A 151 -8.97 -1.53 8.11
N TRP A 152 -9.19 -1.07 6.89
CA TRP A 152 -9.64 0.29 6.56
C TRP A 152 -10.82 0.24 5.59
N TYR A 153 -11.64 -0.82 5.70
CA TYR A 153 -12.76 -1.13 4.81
C TYR A 153 -13.65 0.08 4.53
N GLU A 154 -14.08 0.79 5.58
CA GLU A 154 -15.00 1.94 5.47
C GLU A 154 -14.41 3.06 4.58
N GLY A 155 -13.11 3.35 4.71
CA GLY A 155 -12.43 4.30 3.80
C GLY A 155 -12.04 3.70 2.44
N SER A 156 -12.02 2.39 2.30
CA SER A 156 -11.64 1.68 1.07
C SER A 156 -12.83 1.32 0.19
N ASP A 157 -14.05 1.22 0.72
CA ASP A 157 -15.27 0.84 -0.02
C ASP A 157 -16.03 2.06 -0.56
N GLU A 158 -15.29 3.13 -0.85
CA GLU A 158 -15.83 4.34 -1.43
C GLU A 158 -16.29 4.09 -2.87
N LEU A 159 -17.55 4.43 -3.17
CA LEU A 159 -18.09 4.42 -4.53
C LEU A 159 -17.25 5.25 -5.49
N ASN A 160 -16.61 6.30 -4.98
CA ASN A 160 -15.65 7.09 -5.72
C ASN A 160 -14.22 6.59 -5.43
N TYR A 161 -13.64 5.91 -6.41
CA TYR A 161 -12.26 5.43 -6.33
C TYR A 161 -11.24 6.52 -5.93
N LEU A 162 -11.40 7.75 -6.43
CA LEU A 162 -10.48 8.85 -6.09
C LEU A 162 -10.57 9.26 -4.62
N LYS A 163 -11.72 9.04 -3.96
CA LYS A 163 -11.84 9.25 -2.52
C LYS A 163 -11.07 8.17 -1.75
N ALA A 164 -11.21 6.90 -2.12
CA ALA A 164 -10.41 5.81 -1.54
C ALA A 164 -8.90 6.03 -1.74
N VAL A 165 -8.48 6.50 -2.93
CA VAL A 165 -7.09 6.90 -3.21
C VAL A 165 -6.61 7.94 -2.19
N GLN A 166 -7.40 8.97 -1.89
CA GLN A 166 -7.00 10.00 -0.94
C GLN A 166 -6.98 9.48 0.50
N ASN A 167 -7.91 8.58 0.85
CA ASN A 167 -7.96 7.94 2.17
C ASN A 167 -6.68 7.14 2.48
N THR A 168 -5.98 6.60 1.48
CA THR A 168 -4.69 5.91 1.70
C THR A 168 -3.66 6.77 2.42
N ARG A 169 -3.70 8.09 2.24
CA ARG A 169 -2.82 9.06 2.91
C ARG A 169 -3.10 9.12 4.41
N VAL A 170 -4.38 9.15 4.79
CA VAL A 170 -4.81 9.17 6.19
C VAL A 170 -4.49 7.85 6.86
N VAL A 171 -4.83 6.73 6.22
CA VAL A 171 -4.51 5.38 6.73
C VAL A 171 -2.99 5.22 6.91
N GLY A 172 -2.18 5.68 5.95
CA GLY A 172 -0.72 5.63 6.08
C GLY A 172 -0.19 6.39 7.31
N ARG A 173 -0.75 7.57 7.62
CA ARG A 173 -0.39 8.31 8.84
C ARG A 173 -0.90 7.65 10.12
N GLU A 174 -2.13 7.14 10.13
CA GLU A 174 -2.69 6.35 11.23
C GLU A 174 -1.77 5.17 11.59
N VAL A 175 -1.34 4.40 10.58
CA VAL A 175 -0.46 3.24 10.74
C VAL A 175 0.92 3.67 11.22
N ALA A 176 1.50 4.74 10.67
CA ALA A 176 2.80 5.23 11.11
C ALA A 176 2.78 5.67 12.59
N LEU A 177 1.72 6.35 13.02
CA LEU A 177 1.54 6.72 14.42
C LEU A 177 1.29 5.49 15.31
N PHE A 178 0.57 4.48 14.83
CA PHE A 178 0.43 3.20 15.54
C PHE A 178 1.79 2.51 15.74
N ILE A 179 2.59 2.36 14.67
CA ILE A 179 3.94 1.77 14.72
C ILE A 179 4.84 2.56 15.70
N LYS A 180 4.78 3.89 15.65
CA LYS A 180 5.53 4.76 16.56
C LYS A 180 5.14 4.51 18.02
N SER A 181 3.85 4.51 18.34
CA SER A 181 3.36 4.25 19.70
C SER A 181 3.71 2.84 20.17
N LEU A 182 3.62 1.83 19.30
CA LEU A 182 4.00 0.46 19.61
C LEU A 182 5.50 0.35 19.91
N SER A 183 6.35 1.05 19.16
CA SER A 183 7.80 1.10 19.39
C SER A 183 8.15 1.87 20.67
N GLU A 184 7.38 2.89 21.04
CA GLU A 184 7.56 3.64 22.29
C GLU A 184 7.13 2.83 23.54
N GLN A 185 6.21 1.88 23.39
CA GLN A 185 5.67 1.07 24.48
C GLN A 185 6.31 -0.32 24.59
N SER A 186 7.21 -0.67 23.68
CA SER A 186 7.81 -2.01 23.61
C SER A 186 9.29 -1.95 23.27
N SER A 187 9.94 -3.11 23.20
CA SER A 187 11.34 -3.20 22.75
C SER A 187 11.50 -3.32 21.23
N ILE A 188 10.42 -3.22 20.45
CA ILE A 188 10.47 -3.41 19.00
C ILE A 188 11.04 -2.18 18.27
N SER A 189 12.06 -2.39 17.44
CA SER A 189 12.62 -1.37 16.56
C SER A 189 11.88 -1.33 15.22
N LEU A 190 11.94 -0.19 14.53
CA LEU A 190 11.38 -0.05 13.17
C LEU A 190 11.97 -1.06 12.18
N SER A 191 13.22 -1.50 12.40
CA SER A 191 13.88 -2.50 11.56
C SER A 191 13.25 -3.89 11.59
N ARG A 192 12.30 -4.12 12.49
CA ARG A 192 11.61 -5.41 12.68
C ARG A 192 10.25 -5.47 11.98
N PHE A 193 9.86 -4.42 11.26
CA PHE A 193 8.59 -4.37 10.54
C PHE A 193 8.76 -4.81 9.07
N HIS A 194 7.75 -5.51 8.56
CA HIS A 194 7.56 -5.81 7.15
C HIS A 194 6.13 -5.44 6.75
N LEU A 195 5.98 -4.44 5.90
CA LEU A 195 4.69 -3.95 5.41
C LEU A 195 4.37 -4.64 4.08
N ILE A 196 3.26 -5.36 4.01
CA ILE A 196 2.82 -6.08 2.80
C ILE A 196 1.48 -5.52 2.35
N GLY A 197 1.48 -4.77 1.25
CA GLY A 197 0.28 -4.11 0.76
C GLY A 197 -0.16 -4.63 -0.60
N HIS A 198 -1.44 -4.94 -0.75
CA HIS A 198 -2.06 -5.28 -2.03
C HIS A 198 -2.85 -4.10 -2.59
N SER A 199 -2.78 -3.85 -3.91
CA SER A 199 -3.56 -2.80 -4.57
C SER A 199 -3.33 -1.41 -3.94
N LEU A 200 -4.39 -0.69 -3.54
CA LEU A 200 -4.30 0.56 -2.76
C LEU A 200 -3.49 0.41 -1.45
N GLY A 201 -3.52 -0.77 -0.83
CA GLY A 201 -2.77 -1.07 0.40
C GLY A 201 -1.25 -0.96 0.22
N ALA A 202 -0.73 -1.16 -0.99
CA ALA A 202 0.69 -0.92 -1.27
C ALA A 202 1.07 0.55 -1.09
N HIS A 203 0.19 1.47 -1.48
CA HIS A 203 0.40 2.91 -1.29
C HIS A 203 0.16 3.34 0.15
N VAL A 204 -0.73 2.67 0.88
CA VAL A 204 -0.83 2.83 2.35
C VAL A 204 0.52 2.52 3.02
N ALA A 205 1.18 1.43 2.62
CA ALA A 205 2.51 1.08 3.12
C ALA A 205 3.57 2.14 2.74
N GLY A 206 3.52 2.67 1.51
CA GLY A 206 4.38 3.79 1.08
C GLY A 206 4.20 5.05 1.92
N TYR A 207 2.97 5.53 2.08
CA TYR A 207 2.67 6.69 2.92
C TYR A 207 3.04 6.47 4.40
N THR A 208 2.88 5.24 4.91
CA THR A 208 3.34 4.86 6.25
C THR A 208 4.84 5.10 6.37
N GLY A 209 5.61 4.59 5.41
CA GLY A 209 7.05 4.69 5.42
C GLY A 209 7.58 6.11 5.22
N ALA A 210 7.02 6.84 4.26
CA ALA A 210 7.34 8.24 4.01
C ALA A 210 7.13 9.09 5.28
N TYR A 211 6.04 8.86 6.01
CA TYR A 211 5.76 9.59 7.25
C TYR A 211 6.70 9.22 8.39
N LEU A 212 6.97 7.93 8.62
CA LEU A 212 7.92 7.47 9.65
C LEU A 212 9.31 8.09 9.47
N SER A 213 9.75 8.21 8.21
CA SER A 213 11.04 8.83 7.82
C SER A 213 11.15 10.30 8.20
N GLY A 214 10.02 11.02 8.21
CA GLY A 214 9.95 12.46 8.48
C GLY A 214 9.86 12.83 9.97
N ILE A 215 9.60 11.87 10.87
CA ILE A 215 9.46 12.14 12.30
C ILE A 215 10.86 12.21 12.94
N GLY A 216 11.43 13.41 13.02
CA GLY A 216 12.81 13.71 13.48
C GLY A 216 13.21 13.34 14.92
N ARG A 217 12.50 12.42 15.57
CA ARG A 217 12.87 11.83 16.87
C ARG A 217 13.22 10.34 16.80
N ILE A 218 13.03 9.69 15.65
CA ILE A 218 13.42 8.30 15.47
C ILE A 218 14.86 8.29 14.96
N THR A 219 15.79 7.85 15.81
CA THR A 219 17.23 7.71 15.45
C THR A 219 17.50 6.50 14.56
N ASP A 220 16.53 5.60 14.45
CA ASP A 220 16.53 4.52 13.47
C ASP A 220 15.99 5.07 12.15
N TYR A 221 16.92 5.44 11.26
CA TYR A 221 16.61 5.68 9.85
C TYR A 221 15.76 4.54 9.29
N ILE A 222 14.92 4.82 8.29
CA ILE A 222 14.10 3.86 7.51
C ILE A 222 14.72 2.45 7.51
N SER A 223 14.13 1.51 8.25
CA SER A 223 14.74 0.19 8.46
C SER A 223 13.81 -0.99 8.18
N PHE A 224 12.54 -0.76 7.86
CA PHE A 224 11.57 -1.82 7.53
C PHE A 224 11.60 -2.20 6.05
N ILE A 225 10.95 -3.31 5.72
CA ILE A 225 10.76 -3.80 4.36
C ILE A 225 9.34 -3.50 3.91
N CYS A 226 9.16 -3.11 2.64
CA CYS A 226 7.85 -3.02 2.00
C CYS A 226 7.76 -4.00 0.82
N THR A 227 6.68 -4.79 0.79
CA THR A 227 6.33 -5.61 -0.38
C THR A 227 5.02 -5.09 -0.97
N ALA A 228 5.05 -4.72 -2.25
CA ALA A 228 3.90 -4.35 -3.03
C ALA A 228 3.36 -5.52 -3.85
N LEU A 229 2.14 -5.93 -3.56
CA LEU A 229 1.43 -6.97 -4.28
C LEU A 229 0.49 -6.28 -5.28
N ASP A 230 0.98 -6.11 -6.51
CA ASP A 230 0.30 -5.43 -7.61
C ASP A 230 -0.29 -4.08 -7.18
N ALA A 231 0.58 -3.14 -6.78
CA ALA A 231 0.19 -1.80 -6.38
C ALA A 231 -0.72 -1.14 -7.43
N ALA A 232 -1.71 -0.37 -6.99
CA ALA A 232 -2.69 0.20 -7.90
C ALA A 232 -2.08 1.20 -8.89
N GLY A 233 -2.37 1.06 -10.18
CA GLY A 233 -1.95 1.98 -11.23
C GLY A 233 -2.82 3.25 -11.30
N PRO A 234 -4.16 3.14 -11.35
CA PRO A 234 -5.03 4.31 -11.50
C PRO A 234 -4.79 5.38 -10.42
N ALA A 235 -4.59 6.63 -10.84
CA ALA A 235 -4.24 7.78 -10.01
C ALA A 235 -2.82 7.80 -9.40
N PHE A 236 -2.02 6.74 -9.54
CA PHE A 236 -0.63 6.66 -9.04
C PHE A 236 0.41 6.55 -10.17
N GLU A 237 0.10 5.88 -11.28
CA GLU A 237 0.96 5.76 -12.45
C GLU A 237 1.34 7.15 -13.00
N GLY A 238 2.64 7.34 -13.27
CA GLY A 238 3.23 8.59 -13.73
C GLY A 238 3.38 9.67 -12.65
N THR A 239 2.97 9.43 -11.40
CA THR A 239 3.11 10.40 -10.31
C THR A 239 4.49 10.36 -9.65
N GLY A 240 4.86 11.47 -9.00
CA GLY A 240 6.08 11.58 -8.22
C GLY A 240 6.07 10.69 -6.96
N PRO A 241 7.24 10.41 -6.37
CA PRO A 241 7.38 9.55 -5.20
C PRO A 241 6.57 10.04 -3.99
N GLU A 242 6.28 11.35 -3.89
CA GLU A 242 5.46 11.93 -2.83
C GLU A 242 3.99 11.51 -2.85
N CYS A 243 3.54 10.87 -3.94
CA CYS A 243 2.14 10.55 -4.20
C CYS A 243 1.83 9.05 -4.18
N ARG A 244 2.84 8.19 -4.06
CA ARG A 244 2.72 6.73 -4.24
C ARG A 244 3.79 6.03 -3.41
N LEU A 245 3.82 4.70 -3.51
CA LEU A 245 4.94 3.92 -3.00
C LEU A 245 6.15 4.14 -3.92
N ASP A 246 7.31 4.32 -3.32
CA ASP A 246 8.60 4.47 -3.98
C ASP A 246 9.74 3.78 -3.20
N GLU A 247 10.88 3.57 -3.86
CA GLU A 247 12.06 2.94 -3.24
C GLU A 247 12.55 3.69 -2.00
N SER A 248 12.32 5.00 -1.89
CA SER A 248 12.72 5.79 -0.71
C SER A 248 11.87 5.52 0.54
N ASP A 249 10.73 4.86 0.43
CA ASP A 249 9.78 4.72 1.54
C ASP A 249 10.18 3.63 2.54
N ALA A 250 11.13 2.76 2.20
CA ALA A 250 11.56 1.66 3.05
C ALA A 250 13.07 1.37 2.87
N LEU A 251 13.66 0.58 3.77
CA LEU A 251 15.05 0.12 3.61
C LEU A 251 15.19 -0.76 2.36
N PHE A 252 14.14 -1.52 2.08
CA PHE A 252 14.02 -2.35 0.91
C PHE A 252 12.56 -2.40 0.48
N VAL A 253 12.34 -2.24 -0.83
CA VAL A 253 11.01 -2.27 -1.45
C VAL A 253 11.05 -3.29 -2.57
N ASP A 254 10.21 -4.31 -2.51
CA ASP A 254 9.98 -5.23 -3.62
C ASP A 254 8.54 -5.16 -4.12
N ALA A 255 8.35 -5.26 -5.42
CA ALA A 255 7.05 -5.16 -6.07
C ALA A 255 6.80 -6.35 -6.99
N ILE A 256 5.59 -6.91 -6.93
CA ILE A 256 5.13 -7.98 -7.82
C ILE A 256 4.02 -7.42 -8.69
N HIS A 257 4.30 -7.20 -9.97
CA HIS A 257 3.37 -6.66 -10.95
C HIS A 257 2.67 -7.80 -11.68
N THR A 258 1.35 -7.85 -11.63
CA THR A 258 0.56 -8.94 -12.23
C THR A 258 -0.56 -8.47 -13.14
N ASP A 259 -1.04 -7.24 -13.00
CA ASP A 259 -2.09 -6.65 -13.86
C ASP A 259 -1.69 -5.26 -14.40
N ALA A 260 -0.47 -5.15 -14.92
CA ALA A 260 0.14 -3.88 -15.32
C ALA A 260 0.51 -3.84 -16.82
N PRO A 261 -0.46 -3.92 -17.75
CA PRO A 261 -0.18 -3.91 -19.17
C PRO A 261 0.40 -2.55 -19.59
N PRO A 262 1.34 -2.51 -20.56
CA PRO A 262 1.99 -1.26 -20.98
C PRO A 262 1.05 -0.17 -21.53
N ASN A 263 -0.18 -0.54 -21.90
CA ASN A 263 -1.20 0.38 -22.40
C ASN A 263 -2.05 1.02 -21.28
N GLY A 264 -1.84 0.64 -20.02
CA GLY A 264 -2.56 1.17 -18.85
C GLY A 264 -4.00 0.66 -18.70
N GLU A 265 -4.38 -0.44 -19.38
CA GLU A 265 -5.73 -1.01 -19.28
C GLU A 265 -5.95 -1.92 -18.05
N GLY A 266 -4.88 -2.30 -17.35
CA GLY A 266 -4.96 -3.08 -16.12
C GLY A 266 -5.04 -2.18 -14.88
N VAL A 267 -5.30 -2.79 -13.72
CA VAL A 267 -5.44 -2.05 -12.46
C VAL A 267 -4.13 -1.91 -11.68
N GLY A 268 -3.08 -2.63 -12.07
CA GLY A 268 -1.75 -2.55 -11.48
C GLY A 268 -0.89 -1.45 -12.10
N ILE A 269 0.04 -0.93 -11.31
CA ILE A 269 1.04 0.04 -11.75
C ILE A 269 2.14 -0.68 -12.56
N SER A 270 2.51 -0.13 -13.71
CA SER A 270 3.49 -0.70 -14.64
C SER A 270 4.89 -0.12 -14.44
N GLN A 271 4.97 1.14 -14.03
CA GLN A 271 6.24 1.75 -13.66
C GLN A 271 6.89 1.01 -12.49
N ARG A 272 8.21 1.13 -12.47
CA ARG A 272 9.04 0.67 -11.37
C ARG A 272 8.74 1.52 -10.13
N ILE A 273 8.55 0.88 -8.98
CA ILE A 273 8.27 1.53 -7.69
C ILE A 273 9.16 1.04 -6.54
N GLY A 274 10.02 0.04 -6.77
CA GLY A 274 10.87 -0.52 -5.72
C GLY A 274 12.33 -0.70 -6.12
N HIS A 275 13.07 -1.29 -5.18
CA HIS A 275 14.40 -1.81 -5.41
C HIS A 275 14.34 -3.01 -6.35
N CYS A 276 13.42 -3.95 -6.10
CA CYS A 276 13.18 -5.12 -6.96
C CYS A 276 11.76 -5.11 -7.51
N ASP A 277 11.61 -5.04 -8.83
CA ASP A 277 10.31 -5.06 -9.48
C ASP A 277 10.18 -6.31 -10.34
N PHE A 278 9.33 -7.23 -9.91
CA PHE A 278 9.11 -8.53 -10.54
C PHE A 278 7.88 -8.50 -11.44
N TYR A 279 8.06 -8.92 -12.69
CA TYR A 279 7.04 -8.96 -13.73
C TYR A 279 6.81 -10.43 -14.18
N PRO A 280 6.16 -11.27 -13.34
CA PRO A 280 5.78 -12.62 -13.74
C PRO A 280 4.92 -12.58 -14.99
N ASN A 281 5.33 -13.34 -16.01
CA ASN A 281 4.63 -13.46 -17.29
C ASN A 281 4.43 -12.10 -17.99
N GLY A 282 5.44 -11.22 -17.94
CA GLY A 282 5.37 -9.86 -18.50
C GLY A 282 4.70 -8.85 -17.57
N GLY A 283 4.04 -9.32 -16.51
CA GLY A 283 3.43 -8.49 -15.48
C GLY A 283 1.99 -8.08 -15.75
N HIS A 284 1.33 -8.67 -16.76
CA HIS A 284 -0.04 -8.30 -17.14
C HIS A 284 -0.93 -9.49 -17.55
N ASP A 285 -0.42 -10.50 -18.25
CA ASP A 285 -1.22 -11.64 -18.72
C ASP A 285 -0.92 -12.90 -17.92
N GLN A 286 -1.53 -13.02 -16.74
CA GLN A 286 -1.23 -14.15 -15.88
C GLN A 286 -1.86 -15.46 -16.38
N PRO A 287 -1.12 -16.58 -16.36
CA PRO A 287 -1.62 -17.86 -16.79
C PRO A 287 -2.94 -18.26 -16.10
N SER A 288 -3.93 -18.67 -16.90
CA SER A 288 -5.31 -19.02 -16.48
C SER A 288 -6.19 -17.86 -16.02
N CYS A 289 -5.75 -16.61 -16.15
CA CYS A 289 -6.63 -15.46 -16.02
C CYS A 289 -7.22 -15.13 -17.39
N HIS A 290 -8.55 -15.03 -17.42
CA HIS A 290 -9.29 -14.71 -18.63
C HIS A 290 -9.77 -13.26 -18.57
N PHE A 291 -9.96 -12.62 -19.73
CA PHE A 291 -10.33 -11.19 -19.82
C PHE A 291 -11.63 -10.82 -19.08
N TRP A 292 -12.54 -11.78 -18.84
CA TRP A 292 -13.78 -11.56 -18.08
C TRP A 292 -13.59 -11.63 -16.57
N GLN A 293 -12.44 -12.10 -16.08
CA GLN A 293 -12.11 -12.17 -14.67
C GLN A 293 -11.30 -10.92 -14.29
N LEU A 294 -12.00 -9.80 -14.14
CA LEU A 294 -11.45 -8.46 -13.95
C LEU A 294 -10.40 -8.35 -12.81
N THR A 295 -10.46 -9.23 -11.80
CA THR A 295 -9.54 -9.22 -10.65
C THR A 295 -8.55 -10.38 -10.64
N CYS A 296 -8.58 -11.29 -11.63
CA CYS A 296 -7.76 -12.50 -11.60
C CYS A 296 -6.27 -12.19 -11.69
N ASN A 297 -5.87 -11.38 -12.67
CA ASN A 297 -4.48 -10.94 -12.80
C ASN A 297 -4.04 -10.22 -11.52
N HIS A 298 -4.86 -9.29 -11.04
CA HIS A 298 -4.60 -8.52 -9.83
C HIS A 298 -4.42 -9.37 -8.57
N ALA A 299 -5.13 -10.49 -8.48
CA ALA A 299 -5.04 -11.46 -7.40
C ALA A 299 -3.75 -12.30 -7.42
N ARG A 300 -3.10 -12.46 -8.59
CA ARG A 300 -1.95 -13.37 -8.71
C ARG A 300 -0.75 -12.92 -7.89
N SER A 301 -0.59 -11.63 -7.65
CA SER A 301 0.52 -11.09 -6.85
C SER A 301 0.55 -11.70 -5.45
N TYR A 302 -0.57 -11.65 -4.72
CA TYR A 302 -0.66 -12.29 -3.40
C TYR A 302 -0.64 -13.82 -3.50
N GLU A 303 -1.19 -14.43 -4.56
CA GLU A 303 -1.16 -15.89 -4.69
C GLU A 303 0.27 -16.43 -4.87
N TYR A 304 1.09 -15.74 -5.66
CA TYR A 304 2.50 -16.06 -5.85
C TYR A 304 3.30 -15.79 -4.58
N PHE A 305 3.05 -14.67 -3.92
CA PHE A 305 3.71 -14.35 -2.65
C PHE A 305 3.41 -15.41 -1.58
N ILE A 306 2.14 -15.78 -1.39
CA ILE A 306 1.73 -16.86 -0.47
C ILE A 306 2.40 -18.18 -0.86
N GLU A 307 2.50 -18.50 -2.15
CA GLU A 307 3.13 -19.75 -2.56
C GLU A 307 4.62 -19.79 -2.27
N SER A 308 5.32 -18.66 -2.38
CA SER A 308 6.75 -18.53 -2.05
C SER A 308 7.04 -18.88 -0.59
N LEU A 309 6.05 -18.73 0.31
CA LEU A 309 6.13 -19.12 1.72
C LEU A 309 5.87 -20.61 1.94
N VAL A 310 4.86 -21.16 1.25
CA VAL A 310 4.30 -22.49 1.53
C VAL A 310 5.10 -23.62 0.89
N PHE A 311 5.82 -23.38 -0.21
CA PHE A 311 6.53 -24.42 -0.95
C PHE A 311 8.06 -24.18 -0.99
N PRO A 312 8.83 -24.74 -0.05
CA PRO A 312 10.29 -24.52 0.03
C PRO A 312 11.07 -24.99 -1.20
N GLY A 313 10.53 -25.93 -1.99
CA GLY A 313 11.13 -26.40 -3.25
C GLY A 313 10.72 -25.58 -4.48
N CYS A 314 9.92 -24.53 -4.29
CA CYS A 314 9.27 -23.76 -5.34
C CYS A 314 9.85 -22.34 -5.38
N SER A 315 11.03 -22.19 -5.99
CA SER A 315 11.71 -20.90 -6.10
C SER A 315 11.18 -20.15 -7.32
N PHE A 316 10.58 -18.98 -7.12
CA PHE A 316 10.22 -18.07 -8.21
C PHE A 316 11.47 -17.35 -8.72
N THR A 317 12.38 -18.12 -9.33
CA THR A 317 13.66 -17.64 -9.82
C THR A 317 13.44 -16.63 -10.95
N SER A 318 13.99 -15.43 -10.80
CA SER A 318 13.74 -14.30 -11.70
C SER A 318 15.01 -13.78 -12.33
N ILE A 319 14.91 -13.30 -13.57
CA ILE A 319 16.05 -12.88 -14.38
C ILE A 319 16.03 -11.37 -14.52
N LEU A 320 17.15 -10.71 -14.17
CA LEU A 320 17.34 -9.29 -14.42
C LEU A 320 17.30 -9.04 -15.93
N CYS A 321 16.40 -8.17 -16.37
CA CYS A 321 16.26 -7.86 -17.78
C CYS A 321 15.83 -6.41 -17.98
N PRO A 322 16.31 -5.71 -19.02
CA PRO A 322 15.95 -4.31 -19.25
C PRO A 322 14.46 -4.10 -19.56
N ASN A 323 13.82 -5.08 -20.22
CA ASN A 323 12.41 -5.04 -20.59
C ASN A 323 11.88 -6.43 -20.91
N GLU A 324 10.56 -6.53 -21.05
CA GLU A 324 9.86 -7.76 -21.38
C GLU A 324 10.26 -8.32 -22.74
N THR A 325 10.46 -7.47 -23.76
CA THR A 325 10.88 -7.92 -25.10
C THR A 325 12.17 -8.72 -25.05
N SER A 326 13.16 -8.24 -24.31
CA SER A 326 14.44 -8.92 -24.13
C SER A 326 14.28 -10.25 -23.39
N PHE A 327 13.35 -10.32 -22.44
CA PHE A 327 13.00 -11.56 -21.75
C PHE A 327 12.33 -12.57 -22.68
N SER A 328 11.38 -12.13 -23.48
CA SER A 328 10.67 -12.93 -24.48
C SER A 328 11.61 -13.49 -25.55
N GLU A 329 12.59 -12.69 -25.97
CA GLU A 329 13.58 -13.07 -26.97
C GLU A 329 14.71 -13.96 -26.43
N GLY A 330 14.87 -14.02 -25.10
CA GLY A 330 15.91 -14.79 -24.42
C GLY A 330 17.29 -14.12 -24.48
N THR A 331 17.32 -12.79 -24.51
CA THR A 331 18.55 -11.98 -24.63
C THR A 331 19.02 -11.40 -23.29
N CYS A 332 18.29 -11.65 -22.19
CA CYS A 332 18.72 -11.25 -20.85
C CYS A 332 20.05 -11.93 -20.45
N PRO A 333 20.88 -11.28 -19.63
CA PRO A 333 22.05 -11.91 -19.04
C PRO A 333 21.71 -13.20 -18.28
N SER A 334 22.59 -14.19 -18.35
CA SER A 334 22.50 -15.37 -17.48
C SER A 334 22.92 -14.99 -16.06
N CYS A 335 22.16 -15.38 -15.04
CA CYS A 335 22.62 -15.25 -13.66
C CYS A 335 23.83 -16.15 -13.44
N ASP A 336 24.95 -15.58 -13.00
CA ASP A 336 26.14 -16.33 -12.60
C ASP A 336 25.90 -16.93 -11.20
N GLU A 337 26.08 -18.25 -11.07
CA GLU A 337 25.97 -18.94 -9.79
C GLU A 337 27.10 -18.53 -8.82
N ASN A 338 28.21 -17.99 -9.35
CA ASN A 338 29.33 -17.50 -8.56
C ASN A 338 29.15 -16.05 -8.08
N GLU A 339 28.14 -15.32 -8.58
CA GLU A 339 27.81 -13.93 -8.20
C GLU A 339 26.47 -13.83 -7.44
N GLY A 340 26.13 -14.85 -6.64
CA GLY A 340 24.93 -14.84 -5.79
C GLY A 340 23.66 -15.38 -6.44
N GLY A 341 23.72 -15.83 -7.70
CA GLY A 341 22.58 -16.47 -8.39
C GLY A 341 21.47 -15.50 -8.81
N CYS A 342 20.36 -16.04 -9.30
CA CYS A 342 19.20 -15.23 -9.67
C CYS A 342 18.36 -14.88 -8.43
N PRO A 343 17.89 -13.63 -8.27
CA PRO A 343 16.96 -13.30 -7.19
C PRO A 343 15.65 -14.07 -7.35
N SER A 344 15.02 -14.36 -6.23
CA SER A 344 13.71 -15.01 -6.20
C SER A 344 12.62 -14.01 -5.83
N MET A 345 11.54 -14.01 -6.60
CA MET A 345 10.33 -13.24 -6.30
C MET A 345 9.62 -13.82 -5.07
N GLY A 346 8.99 -12.97 -4.26
CA GLY A 346 8.20 -13.36 -3.10
C GLY A 346 8.91 -13.05 -1.77
N TYR A 347 8.56 -13.79 -0.71
CA TYR A 347 8.94 -13.45 0.66
C TYR A 347 10.45 -13.29 0.89
N TYR A 348 11.29 -14.03 0.15
CA TYR A 348 12.74 -14.03 0.28
C TYR A 348 13.45 -13.04 -0.67
N ALA A 349 12.73 -12.10 -1.29
CA ALA A 349 13.31 -11.14 -2.22
C ALA A 349 14.40 -10.28 -1.57
N SER A 350 14.21 -9.89 -0.30
CA SER A 350 15.13 -9.04 0.46
C SER A 350 16.48 -9.70 0.76
N GLU A 351 16.57 -11.04 0.77
CA GLU A 351 17.82 -11.77 1.03
C GLU A 351 18.85 -11.59 -0.09
N ASN A 352 18.38 -11.29 -1.31
CA ASN A 352 19.24 -11.13 -2.48
C ASN A 352 19.72 -9.68 -2.67
N GLN A 353 19.05 -8.69 -2.05
CA GLN A 353 19.32 -7.25 -2.17
C GLN A 353 19.59 -6.77 -3.61
N ALA A 354 18.93 -7.39 -4.58
CA ALA A 354 19.11 -7.06 -5.99
C ALA A 354 18.46 -5.70 -6.30
N ASN A 355 18.76 -5.15 -7.48
CA ASN A 355 18.13 -3.91 -7.94
C ASN A 355 17.79 -4.00 -9.44
N GLY A 356 16.55 -3.67 -9.80
CA GLY A 356 16.12 -3.58 -11.20
C GLY A 356 14.81 -4.29 -11.52
N LYS A 357 14.59 -4.53 -12.81
CA LYS A 357 13.41 -5.21 -13.35
C LYS A 357 13.71 -6.69 -13.56
N PHE A 358 12.90 -7.54 -12.95
CA PHE A 358 13.08 -8.97 -12.94
C PHE A 358 11.90 -9.65 -13.62
N TYR A 359 12.18 -10.62 -14.49
CA TYR A 359 11.17 -11.32 -15.25
C TYR A 359 11.26 -12.82 -14.99
N LEU A 360 10.10 -13.47 -14.97
CA LEU A 360 9.96 -14.89 -14.74
C LEU A 360 8.70 -15.42 -15.40
N ARG A 361 8.61 -16.74 -15.55
CA ARG A 361 7.40 -17.42 -16.01
C ARG A 361 6.80 -18.23 -14.86
N THR A 362 5.48 -18.34 -14.85
CA THR A 362 4.76 -19.19 -13.91
C THR A 362 3.90 -20.23 -14.64
N HIS A 363 3.58 -21.32 -13.96
CA HIS A 363 2.62 -22.30 -14.46
C HIS A 363 1.18 -21.77 -14.37
N ARG A 364 0.28 -22.45 -15.09
CA ARG A 364 -1.18 -22.19 -15.08
C ARG A 364 -1.87 -22.55 -13.77
N LYS A 365 -1.27 -23.43 -12.97
CA LYS A 365 -1.82 -23.99 -11.72
C LYS A 365 -0.69 -24.19 -10.72
N ARG A 366 -1.06 -24.25 -9.44
CA ARG A 366 -0.13 -24.55 -8.34
C ARG A 366 0.55 -25.93 -8.53
N PRO A 367 1.83 -26.09 -8.17
CA PRO A 367 2.77 -25.00 -7.87
C PRO A 367 3.05 -24.17 -9.13
N PHE A 368 2.96 -22.85 -9.00
CA PHE A 368 3.15 -21.84 -10.04
C PHE A 368 4.62 -21.64 -10.40
N CYS A 369 5.57 -21.83 -9.49
CA CYS A 369 6.99 -21.69 -9.82
C CYS A 369 7.41 -22.62 -10.97
N VAL A 370 8.32 -22.13 -11.80
CA VAL A 370 8.89 -22.88 -12.92
C VAL A 370 10.37 -23.14 -12.63
N LYS A 371 10.85 -24.36 -12.91
CA LYS A 371 12.28 -24.67 -12.79
C LYS A 371 13.09 -23.87 -13.83
N ARG A 372 14.28 -23.39 -13.47
CA ARG A 372 15.15 -22.56 -14.33
C ARG A 372 15.33 -23.06 -15.77
N HIS A 373 15.51 -24.36 -15.99
CA HIS A 373 15.67 -24.92 -17.35
C HIS A 373 14.41 -24.84 -18.23
N GLN A 374 13.25 -24.57 -17.64
CA GLN A 374 11.97 -24.43 -18.33
C GLN A 374 11.57 -22.95 -18.52
N SER A 375 12.06 -22.02 -17.69
CA SER A 375 11.76 -20.59 -17.83
C SER A 375 12.43 -19.95 -19.05
N LEU A 376 13.59 -20.48 -19.48
CA LEU A 376 14.36 -20.00 -20.63
C LEU A 376 13.94 -20.60 -21.99
N LYS A 377 13.07 -21.63 -22.01
CA LYS A 377 12.67 -22.25 -23.28
C LYS A 377 11.62 -21.41 -23.98
N LYS A 378 11.90 -20.92 -25.20
CA LYS A 378 10.87 -20.39 -26.12
C LYS A 378 9.81 -21.48 -26.31
N THR A 379 8.56 -21.17 -25.98
CA THR A 379 7.39 -21.98 -26.37
C THR A 379 7.00 -21.64 -27.79
#